data_AF-A0ABC9NZP5-F1
#
_entry.id   AF-A0ABC9NZP5-F1
#
_cell.length_a   1.000
_cell.length_b   1.000
_cell.length_c   1.000
_cell.angle_alpha   90.00
_cell.angle_beta   90.00
_cell.angle_gamma   90.00
#
_symmetry.space_group_name_H-M   'P 1'
#
loop_
_entity.id
_entity.type
_entity.pdbx_description
1 polymer ?
#
loop_
_entity_poly.entity_id
_entity_poly.type
_entity_poly.pdbx_seq_one_letter_code
_entity_poly.pdbx_strand_id
1 'polypeptide(L)'
;MLEAVMKENIALLLAILYLIYRYKTYKKVNKTIEDRIENVHKLFFKRIQHALQCSEEEAEKVGLALDKYFVPLESKFYKMDDNTYSFIDAGGLKGLFSIDKNYNLVTLVYNNVDLLALEQN
;
A
#
# COMPACT_ATOMS: atom_id res chain seq x y z
N MET A 1 -11.47 -6.23 -54.70
CA MET A 1 -11.84 -7.41 -53.88
C MET A 1 -10.62 -7.98 -53.15
N LEU A 2 -9.54 -8.36 -53.85
CA LEU A 2 -8.30 -8.86 -53.23
C LEU A 2 -7.63 -7.85 -52.27
N GLU A 3 -7.61 -6.56 -52.63
CA GLU A 3 -7.06 -5.48 -51.79
C GLU A 3 -7.82 -5.30 -50.46
N ALA A 4 -9.13 -5.50 -50.46
CA ALA A 4 -9.96 -5.38 -49.27
C ALA A 4 -9.69 -6.54 -48.30
N VAL A 5 -9.60 -7.77 -48.83
CA VAL A 5 -9.22 -8.97 -48.07
C VAL A 5 -7.81 -8.83 -47.46
N MET A 6 -6.87 -8.25 -48.20
CA MET A 6 -5.51 -8.02 -47.69
C MET A 6 -5.48 -6.95 -46.58
N LYS A 7 -6.27 -5.87 -46.72
CA LYS A 7 -6.41 -4.84 -45.68
C LYS A 7 -7.06 -5.41 -44.41
N GLU A 8 -8.08 -6.24 -44.53
CA GLU A 8 -8.73 -6.92 -43.40
C GLU A 8 -7.77 -7.88 -42.70
N ASN A 9 -6.98 -8.66 -43.45
CA ASN A 9 -5.99 -9.57 -42.87
C ASN A 9 -4.88 -8.81 -42.12
N ILE A 10 -4.43 -7.67 -42.65
CA ILE A 10 -3.46 -6.79 -41.98
C ILE A 10 -4.07 -6.20 -40.71
N ALA A 11 -5.32 -5.71 -40.77
CA ALA A 11 -6.02 -5.17 -39.61
C ALA A 11 -6.21 -6.23 -38.51
N LEU A 12 -6.58 -7.45 -38.89
CA LEU A 12 -6.71 -8.59 -37.98
C LEU A 12 -5.36 -8.94 -37.34
N LEU A 13 -4.28 -8.98 -38.12
CA LEU A 13 -2.94 -9.23 -37.60
C LEU A 13 -2.52 -8.16 -36.59
N LEU A 14 -2.75 -6.87 -36.89
CA LEU A 14 -2.45 -5.76 -35.98
C LEU A 14 -3.28 -5.84 -34.69
N ALA A 15 -4.56 -6.20 -34.77
CA ALA A 15 -5.41 -6.39 -33.60
C ALA A 15 -4.90 -7.52 -32.69
N ILE A 16 -4.50 -8.66 -33.27
CA ILE A 16 -3.91 -9.77 -32.50
C ILE A 16 -2.59 -9.35 -31.84
N LEU A 17 -1.71 -8.66 -32.58
CA LEU A 17 -0.45 -8.15 -32.04
C LEU A 17 -0.69 -7.18 -30.87
N TYR A 18 -1.69 -6.30 -30.99
CA TYR A 18 -2.09 -5.38 -29.93
C TYR A 18 -2.59 -6.11 -28.68
N LEU A 19 -3.43 -7.14 -28.84
CA LEU A 19 -3.92 -7.96 -27.72
C LEU A 19 -2.78 -8.69 -27.01
N ILE A 20 -1.83 -9.25 -27.75
CA ILE A 20 -0.64 -9.92 -27.19
C ILE A 20 0.22 -8.92 -26.40
N TYR A 21 0.45 -7.73 -26.96
CA TYR A 21 1.18 -6.67 -26.28
C TYR A 21 0.51 -6.30 -24.95
N ARG A 22 -0.81 -6.05 -24.98
CA ARG A 22 -1.58 -5.67 -23.79
C ARG A 22 -1.56 -6.76 -22.72
N TYR A 23 -1.72 -8.02 -23.11
CA TYR A 23 -1.63 -9.17 -22.19
C TYR A 23 -0.26 -9.25 -21.52
N LYS A 24 0.84 -9.12 -22.28
CA LYS A 24 2.20 -9.14 -21.71
C LYS A 24 2.42 -7.98 -20.75
N THR A 25 1.94 -6.79 -21.10
CA THR A 25 2.05 -5.60 -20.25
C THR A 25 1.30 -5.79 -18.93
N TYR A 26 0.04 -6.25 -18.96
CA TYR A 26 -0.71 -6.52 -17.73
C TYR A 26 -0.10 -7.63 -16.89
N LYS A 27 0.39 -8.71 -17.50
CA LYS A 27 1.10 -9.77 -16.77
C LYS A 27 2.32 -9.21 -16.02
N LYS A 28 3.09 -8.33 -16.66
CA LYS A 28 4.25 -7.68 -16.01
C LYS A 28 3.81 -6.81 -14.84
N VAL A 29 2.78 -5.98 -15.04
CA VAL A 29 2.24 -5.10 -14.00
C VAL A 29 1.69 -5.89 -12.82
N ASN A 30 0.88 -6.93 -13.06
CA ASN A 30 0.34 -7.79 -12.00
C ASN A 30 1.47 -8.42 -11.17
N LYS A 31 2.50 -8.96 -11.84
CA LYS A 31 3.65 -9.52 -11.13
C LYS A 31 4.34 -8.46 -10.26
N THR A 32 4.52 -7.24 -10.78
CA THR A 32 5.11 -6.15 -9.99
C THR A 32 4.24 -5.77 -8.78
N ILE A 33 2.91 -5.78 -8.92
CA ILE A 33 1.98 -5.51 -7.81
C ILE A 33 2.07 -6.62 -6.76
N GLU A 34 2.00 -7.89 -7.18
CA GLU A 34 2.15 -9.06 -6.31
C GLU A 34 3.47 -9.02 -5.54
N ASP A 35 4.58 -8.77 -6.24
CA ASP A 35 5.90 -8.64 -5.62
C ASP A 35 5.93 -7.50 -4.59
N ARG A 36 5.22 -6.39 -4.82
CA ARG A 36 5.17 -5.25 -3.89
C ARG A 36 4.27 -5.51 -2.68
N ILE A 37 3.19 -6.26 -2.84
CA ILE A 37 2.33 -6.68 -1.72
C ILE A 37 3.13 -7.59 -0.79
N GLU A 38 3.77 -8.62 -1.34
CA GLU A 38 4.51 -9.61 -0.54
C GLU A 38 5.76 -9.01 0.11
N ASN A 39 6.53 -8.21 -0.62
CA ASN A 39 7.83 -7.73 -0.13
C ASN A 39 7.76 -6.39 0.62
N VAL A 40 6.70 -5.59 0.46
CA VAL A 40 6.62 -4.26 1.10
C VAL A 40 5.47 -4.20 2.10
N HIS A 41 4.22 -4.45 1.67
CA HIS A 41 3.04 -4.28 2.52
C HIS A 41 2.98 -5.33 3.62
N LYS A 42 3.22 -6.60 3.29
CA LYS A 42 3.23 -7.67 4.28
C LYS A 42 4.34 -7.48 5.32
N LEU A 43 5.51 -6.98 4.91
CA LEU A 43 6.58 -6.64 5.86
C LEU A 43 6.20 -5.45 6.75
N PHE A 44 5.48 -4.46 6.20
CA PHE A 44 4.96 -3.34 6.96
C PHE A 44 3.97 -3.80 8.04
N PHE A 45 2.98 -4.63 7.67
CA PHE A 45 2.02 -5.19 8.63
C PHE A 45 2.71 -6.06 9.69
N LYS A 46 3.73 -6.85 9.33
CA LYS A 46 4.52 -7.61 10.31
C LYS A 46 5.25 -6.72 11.32
N ARG A 47 5.76 -5.55 10.90
CA ARG A 47 6.39 -4.60 11.84
C ARG A 47 5.38 -4.02 12.82
N ILE A 48 4.19 -3.68 12.33
CA ILE A 48 3.08 -3.22 13.16
C ILE A 48 2.65 -4.33 14.13
N GLN A 49 2.44 -5.54 13.62
CA GLN A 49 2.08 -6.71 14.41
C GLN A 49 3.08 -6.94 15.55
N HIS A 50 4.37 -6.88 15.25
CA HIS A 50 5.43 -7.03 16.25
C HIS A 50 5.41 -5.92 17.31
N ALA A 51 5.21 -4.66 16.91
CA ALA A 51 5.16 -3.53 17.83
C ALA A 51 3.90 -3.55 18.72
N LEU A 52 2.75 -3.92 18.14
CA LEU A 52 1.46 -3.96 18.83
C LEU A 52 1.24 -5.27 19.61
N GLN A 53 2.00 -6.33 19.30
CA GLN A 53 1.81 -7.68 19.85
C GLN A 53 0.37 -8.18 19.67
N CYS A 54 -0.16 -8.05 18.46
CA CYS A 54 -1.54 -8.34 18.11
C CYS A 54 -1.65 -9.43 17.02
N SER A 55 -2.87 -9.78 16.63
CA SER A 55 -3.12 -10.68 15.50
C SER A 55 -2.73 -10.04 14.16
N GLU A 56 -2.61 -10.86 13.12
CA GLU A 56 -2.34 -10.38 11.75
C GLU A 56 -3.48 -9.48 11.24
N GLU A 57 -4.74 -9.87 11.48
CA GLU A 57 -5.92 -9.09 11.07
C GLU A 57 -5.98 -7.71 11.73
N GLU A 58 -5.66 -7.63 13.02
CA GLU A 58 -5.59 -6.35 13.75
C GLU A 58 -4.44 -5.48 13.25
N ALA A 59 -3.28 -6.08 12.97
CA ALA A 59 -2.14 -5.37 12.42
C ALA A 59 -2.41 -4.84 11.00
N GLU A 60 -3.09 -5.61 10.15
CA GLU A 60 -3.52 -5.17 8.83
C GLU A 60 -4.49 -4.00 8.93
N LYS A 61 -5.49 -4.09 9.82
CA LYS A 61 -6.44 -2.99 10.06
C LYS A 61 -5.74 -1.70 10.43
N VAL A 62 -4.83 -1.74 11.40
CA VAL A 62 -4.05 -0.56 11.81
C VAL A 62 -3.12 -0.10 10.70
N GLY A 63 -2.45 -1.03 10.02
CA GLY A 63 -1.55 -0.73 8.91
C GLY A 63 -2.24 -0.02 7.76
N LEU A 64 -3.42 -0.48 7.35
CA LEU A 64 -4.23 0.17 6.32
C LEU A 64 -4.67 1.57 6.75
N ALA A 65 -5.02 1.76 8.03
CA ALA A 65 -5.34 3.08 8.55
C ALA A 65 -4.13 4.02 8.50
N LEU A 66 -2.93 3.54 8.85
CA LEU A 66 -1.71 4.34 8.77
C LEU A 66 -1.29 4.64 7.31
N ASP A 67 -1.42 3.67 6.41
CA ASP A 67 -1.12 3.83 4.97
C ASP A 67 -2.05 4.86 4.31
N LYS A 68 -3.33 4.91 4.73
CA LYS A 68 -4.29 5.95 4.29
C LYS A 68 -3.75 7.37 4.54
N TYR A 69 -3.02 7.57 5.63
CA TYR A 69 -2.41 8.86 5.99
C TYR A 69 -0.94 8.97 5.54
N PHE A 70 -0.52 8.14 4.58
CA PHE A 70 0.81 8.15 3.97
C PHE A 70 1.97 7.94 4.96
N VAL A 71 1.73 7.18 6.03
CA VAL A 71 2.84 6.72 6.91
C VAL A 71 3.77 5.83 6.08
N PRO A 72 5.07 6.15 5.99
CA PRO A 72 5.97 5.42 5.08
C PRO A 72 6.04 3.93 5.42
N LEU A 73 5.92 3.08 4.40
CA LEU A 73 5.88 1.63 4.56
C LEU A 73 7.15 1.05 5.19
N GLU A 74 8.31 1.73 5.08
CA GLU A 74 9.58 1.29 5.67
C GLU A 74 9.76 1.72 7.14
N SER A 75 8.75 2.37 7.74
CA SER A 75 8.83 2.87 9.11
C SER A 75 9.08 1.75 10.13
N LYS A 76 9.86 2.10 11.16
CA LYS A 76 10.08 1.27 12.34
C LYS A 76 9.13 1.71 13.44
N PHE A 77 8.47 0.76 14.08
CA PHE A 77 7.43 0.99 15.08
C PHE A 77 7.93 0.61 16.47
N TYR A 78 7.54 1.42 17.46
CA TYR A 78 7.94 1.25 18.85
C TYR A 78 6.73 1.48 19.76
N LYS A 79 6.54 0.60 20.75
CA LYS A 79 5.56 0.80 21.80
C LYS A 79 6.10 1.81 22.80
N MET A 80 5.29 2.83 23.14
CA MET A 80 5.62 3.82 24.16
C MET A 80 4.87 3.48 25.45
N ASP A 81 3.54 3.49 25.38
CA ASP A 81 2.62 3.15 26.48
C ASP A 81 1.62 2.08 26.02
N ASP A 82 0.58 1.77 26.80
CA ASP A 82 -0.38 0.71 26.48
C ASP A 82 -1.08 0.91 25.13
N ASN A 83 -1.46 2.14 24.79
CA ASN A 83 -2.23 2.48 23.59
C ASN A 83 -1.50 3.46 22.66
N THR A 84 -0.28 3.88 23.02
CA THR A 84 0.47 4.91 22.30
C THR A 84 1.75 4.32 21.74
N TYR A 85 2.00 4.61 20.48
CA TYR A 85 3.09 4.07 19.68
C TYR A 85 3.80 5.19 18.96
N SER A 86 5.10 5.03 18.75
CA SER A 86 5.85 5.90 17.87
C SER A 86 6.32 5.14 16.64
N PHE A 87 6.60 5.89 15.58
CA PHE A 87 7.33 5.38 14.44
C PHE A 87 8.40 6.36 13.99
N ILE A 88 9.41 5.81 13.33
CA ILE A 88 10.47 6.58 12.69
C ILE A 88 10.56 6.09 11.25
N ASP A 89 10.44 7.00 10.29
CA ASP A 89 10.56 6.67 8.88
C ASP A 89 12.04 6.53 8.46
N ALA A 90 12.28 6.17 7.19
CA ALA A 90 13.63 6.05 6.64
C ALA A 90 14.39 7.40 6.59
N GLY A 91 13.67 8.53 6.57
CA GLY A 91 14.23 9.88 6.60
C GLY A 91 14.55 10.39 8.02
N GLY A 92 14.23 9.62 9.07
CA GLY A 92 14.41 10.01 10.46
C GLY A 92 13.29 10.89 11.01
N LEU A 93 12.23 11.14 10.24
CA LEU A 93 11.04 11.82 10.69
C LEU A 93 10.28 10.93 11.66
N LYS A 94 9.80 11.55 12.74
CA LYS A 94 9.11 10.86 13.82
C LYS A 94 7.62 11.09 13.73
N GLY A 95 6.87 10.05 14.04
CA GLY A 95 5.44 10.14 14.25
C GLY A 95 5.02 9.42 15.53
N LEU A 96 3.83 9.78 15.98
CA LEU A 96 3.16 9.26 17.16
C LEU A 96 1.73 8.94 16.74
N PHE A 97 1.23 7.80 17.18
CA PHE A 97 -0.16 7.43 17.01
C PHE A 97 -0.68 6.68 18.22
N SER A 98 -1.98 6.71 18.39
CA SER A 98 -2.65 5.92 19.40
C SER A 98 -3.83 5.14 18.81
N ILE A 99 -4.16 4.02 19.44
CA ILE A 99 -5.25 3.14 19.04
C ILE A 99 -6.22 2.91 20.20
N ASP A 100 -7.50 2.72 19.88
CA ASP A 100 -8.49 2.29 20.87
C ASP A 100 -8.47 0.76 21.05
N LYS A 101 -9.34 0.24 21.94
CA LYS A 101 -9.48 -1.19 22.21
C LYS A 101 -9.95 -2.01 21.00
N ASN A 102 -10.48 -1.36 19.98
CA ASN A 102 -10.96 -1.97 18.75
C ASN A 102 -9.94 -1.81 17.61
N TYR A 103 -8.70 -1.39 17.91
CA TYR A 103 -7.65 -1.12 16.93
C TYR A 103 -8.02 -0.03 15.92
N ASN A 104 -8.86 0.93 16.30
CA ASN A 104 -9.10 2.13 15.52
C ASN A 104 -8.07 3.20 15.87
N LEU A 105 -7.58 3.91 14.86
CA LEU A 105 -6.67 5.03 15.03
C LEU A 105 -7.38 6.20 15.72
N VAL A 106 -6.86 6.64 16.86
CA VAL A 106 -7.42 7.72 17.69
C VAL A 106 -6.65 9.02 17.51
N THR A 107 -5.33 8.95 17.42
CA THR A 107 -4.46 10.08 17.11
C THR A 107 -3.42 9.66 16.09
N LEU A 108 -3.00 10.59 15.23
CA LEU A 108 -1.86 10.42 14.36
C LEU A 108 -1.19 11.77 14.13
N VAL A 109 -0.02 11.94 14.75
CA VAL A 109 0.84 13.10 14.58
C VAL A 109 2.09 12.67 13.83
N TYR A 110 2.36 13.29 12.70
CA TYR A 110 3.55 13.02 11.92
C TYR A 110 4.29 14.32 11.63
N ASN A 111 5.56 14.40 12.03
CA ASN A 111 6.38 15.60 11.88
C ASN A 111 5.68 16.87 12.42
N ASN A 112 5.10 16.76 13.63
CA ASN A 112 4.33 17.81 14.31
C ASN A 112 3.02 18.25 13.62
N VAL A 113 2.54 17.50 12.63
CA VAL A 113 1.24 17.73 11.98
C VAL A 113 0.26 16.66 12.43
N ASP A 114 -0.90 17.07 12.94
CA ASP A 114 -2.02 16.17 13.21
C ASP A 114 -2.70 15.79 11.89
N LEU A 115 -2.49 14.56 11.44
CA LEU A 115 -2.99 14.08 10.15
C LEU A 115 -4.47 13.71 10.21
N LEU A 116 -5.02 13.40 11.39
CA LEU A 116 -6.46 13.11 11.53
C LEU A 116 -7.29 14.37 11.45
N ALA A 117 -6.79 15.48 12.01
CA ALA A 117 -7.45 16.77 11.96
C ALA A 117 -7.57 17.34 10.53
N LEU A 118 -6.71 16.92 9.61
CA LEU A 118 -6.76 17.37 8.20
C LEU A 118 -7.95 16.83 7.42
N GLU A 119 -8.49 15.66 7.79
CA GLU A 119 -9.67 15.07 7.12
C GLU A 119 -11.00 15.67 7.61
N GLN A 120 -11.00 16.42 8.72
CA GLN A 120 -12.22 16.95 9.35
C GLN A 120 -12.61 18.36 8.85
N ASN A 121 -11.82 18.95 7.94
CA ASN A 121 -12.08 20.24 7.28
C ASN A 121 -12.45 20.06 5.82
#